data_AF-A0A8B3RGZ4-F1
#
_entry.id   AF-A0A8B3RGZ4-F1
#
_cell.length_a   1.000
_cell.length_b   1.000
_cell.length_c   1.000
_cell.angle_alpha   90.00
_cell.angle_beta   90.00
_cell.angle_gamma   90.00
#
_symmetry.space_group_name_H-M   'P 1'
#
loop_
_entity.id
_entity.type
_entity.pdbx_description
1 polymer ?
#
loop_
_entity_poly.entity_id
_entity_poly.type
_entity_poly.pdbx_seq_one_letter_code
_entity_poly.pdbx_strand_id
1 'polypeptide(L)' 'MQSELNVIADAIDSVQEVATADVEPTANPVPLEAYLRPDVPATPLTQAEALSGAPVAEDGMFVAPRILGEE' A
#
# COMPACT_ATOMS: atom_id res chain seq x y z
N MET A 1 -6.02 -22.34 9.01
CA MET A 1 -5.18 -21.15 9.31
C MET A 1 -3.83 -21.51 9.89
N GLN A 2 -3.70 -22.04 11.12
CA GLN A 2 -2.36 -22.33 11.69
C GLN A 2 -1.54 -23.32 10.83
N SER A 3 -2.18 -24.37 10.30
CA SER A 3 -1.54 -25.33 9.39
C SER A 3 -1.08 -24.70 8.07
N GLU A 4 -1.86 -23.79 7.50
CA GLU A 4 -1.54 -23.11 6.24
C GLU A 4 -0.39 -22.11 6.42
N LEU A 5 -0.36 -21.43 7.57
CA LEU A 5 0.75 -20.53 7.93
C LEU A 5 2.07 -21.30 8.13
N ASN A 6 2.02 -22.51 8.70
CA ASN A 6 3.20 -23.36 8.81
C ASN A 6 3.76 -23.75 7.44
N VAL A 7 2.89 -24.14 6.49
CA VAL A 7 3.32 -24.46 5.12
C VAL A 7 3.97 -23.25 4.43
N ILE A 8 3.46 -22.04 4.67
CA ILE A 8 4.05 -20.80 4.14
C ILE A 8 5.44 -20.56 4.76
N ALA A 9 5.60 -20.78 6.06
CA ALA A 9 6.89 -20.65 6.74
C ALA A 9 7.93 -21.63 6.18
N ASP A 10 7.56 -22.90 6.01
CA ASP A 10 8.45 -23.92 5.43
C ASP A 10 8.92 -23.54 4.00
N ALA A 11 8.04 -22.95 3.20
CA ALA A 11 8.37 -22.48 1.86
C ALA A 11 9.32 -21.26 1.88
N ILE A 12 9.15 -20.35 2.84
CA ILE A 12 10.04 -19.19 3.03
C ILE A 12 11.44 -19.67 3.45
N ASP A 13 11.53 -20.66 4.34
CA ASP A 13 12.81 -21.22 4.79
C ASP A 13 13.62 -21.81 3.62
N SER A 14 12.96 -22.49 2.68
CA SER A 14 13.60 -23.02 1.46
C SER A 14 14.24 -21.91 0.59
N VAL A 15 13.64 -20.72 0.53
CA VAL A 15 14.20 -19.58 -0.22
C VAL A 15 15.36 -18.93 0.53
N GLN A 16 15.33 -18.92 1.87
CA GLN A 16 16.41 -18.36 2.69
C GLN A 16 17.71 -19.14 2.59
N GLU A 17 17.68 -20.41 2.18
CA GLU A 17 18.88 -21.21 1.90
C GLU A 17 19.80 -20.56 0.85
N VAL A 18 19.24 -19.76 -0.07
CA VAL A 18 19.99 -19.11 -1.16
C VAL A 18 20.02 -17.58 -1.05
N ALA A 19 19.08 -16.95 -0.35
CA ALA A 19 19.01 -15.51 -0.15
C ALA A 19 19.89 -15.04 1.02
N THR A 20 21.20 -15.28 0.91
CA THR A 20 22.19 -14.95 1.95
C THR A 20 22.57 -13.47 1.95
N ALA A 21 23.35 -13.03 2.94
CA ALA A 21 23.84 -11.64 3.03
C ALA A 21 24.75 -11.21 1.87
N ASP A 22 25.31 -12.17 1.13
CA ASP A 22 26.16 -11.90 -0.05
C ASP A 22 25.32 -11.67 -1.32
N VAL A 23 24.00 -11.92 -1.27
CA VAL A 23 23.06 -11.65 -2.35
C VAL A 23 22.38 -10.32 -2.08
N GLU A 24 22.79 -9.29 -2.80
CA GLU A 24 22.17 -7.97 -2.70
C GLU A 24 20.66 -8.05 -3.02
N PRO A 25 19.78 -7.48 -2.17
CA PRO A 25 18.34 -7.55 -2.38
C PRO A 25 17.94 -6.75 -3.62
N THR A 26 17.17 -7.40 -4.50
CA THR A 26 16.60 -6.73 -5.67
C THR A 26 15.29 -6.03 -5.29
N ALA A 27 15.37 -4.74 -4.97
CA ALA A 27 14.17 -3.94 -4.66
C ALA A 27 13.33 -3.62 -5.91
N ASN A 28 14.00 -3.33 -7.04
CA ASN A 28 13.36 -3.09 -8.33
C ASN A 28 14.08 -3.92 -9.40
N PRO A 29 13.36 -4.70 -10.24
CA PRO A 29 13.98 -5.49 -11.30
C PRO A 29 14.55 -4.64 -12.44
N VAL A 30 14.10 -3.38 -12.54
CA VAL A 30 14.62 -2.38 -13.48
C VAL A 30 15.32 -1.28 -12.67
N PRO A 31 16.54 -0.88 -13.03
CA PRO A 31 17.20 0.25 -12.39
C PRO A 31 16.35 1.51 -12.50
N LEU A 32 15.97 2.08 -11.36
CA LEU A 32 15.26 3.35 -11.30
C LEU A 32 16.25 4.46 -10.98
N GLU A 33 16.19 5.53 -11.76
CA GLU A 33 16.82 6.79 -11.41
C GLU A 33 15.86 7.64 -10.57
N ALA A 34 16.37 8.68 -9.91
CA ALA A 34 15.55 9.62 -9.16
C ALA A 34 14.75 10.53 -10.11
N TYR A 35 13.69 9.97 -10.70
CA TYR A 35 12.78 10.71 -11.57
C TYR A 35 11.99 11.72 -10.76
N LEU A 36 12.22 13.00 -11.03
CA LEU A 36 11.44 14.09 -10.45
C LEU A 36 10.23 14.40 -11.34
N ARG A 37 9.08 14.62 -10.70
CA ARG A 37 7.91 15.20 -11.38
C ARG A 37 8.10 16.71 -11.49
N PRO A 38 7.81 17.34 -12.65
CA PRO A 38 7.72 18.78 -12.75
C PRO A 38 6.71 19.35 -11.75
N ASP A 39 7.00 20.55 -11.22
CA ASP A 39 6.09 21.27 -10.35
C ASP A 39 5.03 22.03 -11.16
N VAL A 40 4.11 21.28 -11.77
CA VAL A 40 3.03 21.81 -12.60
C VAL A 40 1.69 21.28 -12.07
N PRO A 41 0.73 22.16 -11.75
CA PRO A 41 -0.58 21.73 -11.28
C PRO A 41 -1.34 20.98 -12.37
N ALA A 42 -2.03 19.91 -11.98
CA ALA A 42 -2.96 19.17 -12.83
C ALA A 42 -4.40 19.46 -12.41
N THR A 43 -5.35 19.32 -13.33
CA THR A 43 -6.78 19.43 -13.03
C THR A 43 -7.18 18.34 -12.02
N PRO A 44 -7.72 18.69 -10.83
CA PRO A 44 -8.19 17.71 -9.88
C PRO A 44 -9.48 17.03 -10.36
N LEU A 45 -9.80 15.89 -9.75
CA LEU A 45 -11.12 15.27 -9.89
C LEU A 45 -12.22 16.23 -9.40
N THR A 46 -13.41 16.10 -9.97
CA THR A 46 -14.61 16.71 -9.40
C THR A 46 -14.92 16.09 -8.03
N GLN A 47 -15.64 16.83 -7.18
CA GLN A 47 -16.05 16.31 -5.87
C GLN A 47 -16.86 15.00 -5.98
N ALA A 48 -17.72 14.89 -7.01
CA ALA A 48 -18.51 13.69 -7.25
C ALA A 48 -17.64 12.48 -7.66
N GLU A 49 -16.63 12.69 -8.52
CA GLU A 49 -15.68 11.63 -8.89
C GLU A 49 -14.86 11.17 -7.69
N ALA A 50 -14.38 12.12 -6.88
CA ALA A 50 -13.61 11.83 -5.67
C ALA A 50 -14.41 11.02 -4.65
N LEU A 51 -15.72 11.27 -4.51
CA LEU A 51 -16.61 10.58 -3.57
C LEU A 51 -17.26 9.31 -4.13
N SER A 52 -17.03 8.97 -5.40
CA SER A 52 -17.72 7.85 -6.07
C SER A 52 -17.54 6.49 -5.40
N GLY A 53 -16.44 6.29 -4.66
CA GLY A 53 -16.16 5.08 -3.89
C GLY A 53 -16.33 5.22 -2.37
N ALA A 54 -16.88 6.34 -1.88
CA ALA A 54 -17.07 6.55 -0.45
C ALA A 54 -18.12 5.58 0.11
N PRO A 55 -17.84 4.81 1.19
CA PRO A 55 -18.84 3.97 1.84
C PRO A 55 -20.05 4.79 2.34
N VAL A 56 -19.78 6.00 2.85
CA VAL A 56 -20.77 7.00 3.25
C VAL A 56 -20.20 8.37 2.90
N ALA A 57 -20.99 9.19 2.21
CA ALA A 57 -20.68 10.58 1.89
C ALA A 57 -21.81 11.49 2.36
N GLU A 58 -21.46 12.60 3.00
CA GLU A 58 -22.39 13.60 3.52
C GLU A 58 -21.80 14.99 3.29
N ASP A 59 -22.60 15.94 2.80
CA ASP A 59 -22.20 17.32 2.53
C ASP A 59 -20.90 17.47 1.70
N GLY A 60 -20.67 16.55 0.77
CA GLY A 60 -19.48 16.56 -0.07
C GLY A 60 -18.20 16.08 0.63
N MET A 61 -18.33 15.35 1.74
CA MET A 61 -17.24 14.84 2.58
C MET A 61 -17.33 13.31 2.75
N PHE A 62 -16.18 12.68 3.03
CA PHE A 62 -16.15 11.28 3.49
C PHE A 62 -16.55 11.22 4.96
N VAL A 63 -17.46 10.31 5.31
CA VAL A 63 -17.88 10.11 6.70
C VAL A 63 -17.04 9.01 7.35
N ALA A 64 -16.54 9.29 8.56
CA ALA A 64 -15.79 8.33 9.37
C ALA A 64 -16.26 8.40 10.84
N PRO A 65 -16.24 7.29 11.58
CA PRO A 65 -16.54 7.31 13.00
C PRO A 65 -15.50 8.14 13.76
N ARG A 66 -15.97 8.96 14.71
CA ARG A 66 -15.09 9.68 15.63
C ARG A 66 -14.46 8.67 16.61
N ILE A 67 -13.13 8.60 16.66
CA ILE A 67 -12.39 7.65 17.52
C ILE A 67 -12.23 8.19 18.95
N LEU A 68 -12.42 9.49 19.17
CA LEU A 68 -12.39 10.10 20.50
C LEU A 68 -13.76 9.93 21.15
N GLY A 69 -13.84 9.02 22.11
CA GLY A 69 -15.02 8.80 22.96
C GLY A 69 -15.34 10.02 23.82
N GLU A 70 -16.63 10.26 24.01
CA GLU A 70 -17.11 10.98 25.19
C GLU A 70 -17.25 9.92 26.30
N GLU A 71 -16.31 9.99 27.27
CA GLU A 71 -16.05 9.07 28.40
C GLU A 71 -15.47 7.68 28.07
#